data_AF-A0A7S2J5W0-F1
#
_entry.id   AF-A0A7S2J5W0-F1
#
_cell.length_a   1.000
_cell.length_b   1.000
_cell.length_c   1.000
_cell.angle_alpha   90.00
_cell.angle_beta   90.00
_cell.angle_gamma   90.00
#
_symmetry.space_group_name_H-M   'P 1'
#
loop_
_entity.id
_entity.type
_entity.pdbx_description
1 polymer ?
#
loop_
_entity_poly.entity_id
_entity_poly.type
_entity_poly.pdbx_seq_one_letter_code
_entity_poly.pdbx_strand_id
1 'polypeptide(L)'
;VRLVLITPRRYFAFKDNPEFIWNLFDFSIVSMGLLDYGASMIAPSLGSMSFATVFRIIRLCRILRMFRLIKFLKQLYLLAYGFVEAALAMFWVTLLMTFVLYVCGIVLARLYGHVPGDDPDHQFLSSRFGSVPTSMLTLFELMSSPDL
;
A
#
# COMPACT_ATOMS: atom_id res chain seq x y z
N VAL A 1 -23.04 39.58 1.21
CA VAL A 1 -22.27 40.21 2.33
C VAL A 1 -21.02 39.43 2.75
N ARG A 2 -20.99 38.08 2.75
CA ARG A 2 -19.75 37.30 3.05
C ARG A 2 -18.72 37.18 1.92
N LEU A 3 -19.05 37.63 0.71
CA LEU A 3 -18.17 37.55 -0.47
C LEU A 3 -17.15 38.71 -0.60
N VAL A 4 -17.27 39.77 0.21
CA VAL A 4 -16.41 40.97 0.10
C VAL A 4 -15.25 40.96 1.11
N LEU A 5 -15.32 40.15 2.18
CA LEU A 5 -14.35 40.18 3.27
C LEU A 5 -13.15 39.23 3.11
N ILE A 6 -13.10 38.41 2.06
CA ILE A 6 -12.06 37.38 1.91
C ILE A 6 -11.31 37.60 0.60
N THR A 7 -10.11 38.14 0.75
CA THR A 7 -9.10 38.39 -0.29
C THR A 7 -8.87 37.19 -1.20
N PRO A 8 -8.91 37.34 -2.54
CA PRO A 8 -8.83 36.24 -3.51
C PRO A 8 -7.47 35.50 -3.53
N ARG A 9 -6.41 36.11 -2.96
CA ARG A 9 -5.08 35.47 -2.84
C ARG A 9 -5.01 34.35 -1.80
N ARG A 10 -5.96 34.26 -0.86
CA ARG A 10 -5.99 33.18 0.14
C ARG A 10 -6.68 31.91 -0.33
N TYR A 11 -7.42 31.97 -1.44
CA TYR A 11 -8.01 30.77 -2.06
C TYR A 11 -6.99 29.95 -2.86
N PHE A 12 -5.95 30.60 -3.40
CA PHE A 12 -4.85 29.95 -4.13
C PHE A 12 -3.61 29.67 -3.29
N ALA A 13 -3.69 29.83 -1.96
CA ALA A 13 -2.66 29.33 -1.05
C ALA A 13 -2.77 27.80 -0.99
N PHE A 14 -2.05 27.15 -1.90
CA PHE A 14 -1.89 25.70 -2.12
C PHE A 14 -1.59 24.86 -0.86
N LYS A 15 -1.32 25.49 0.29
CA LYS A 15 -0.73 24.86 1.48
C LYS A 15 -1.70 24.61 2.66
N ASP A 16 -2.86 25.27 2.70
CA ASP A 16 -3.66 25.35 3.95
C ASP A 16 -4.98 24.55 3.94
N ASN A 17 -5.29 23.78 2.88
CA ASN A 17 -6.52 22.98 2.81
C ASN A 17 -6.20 21.47 2.82
N PRO A 18 -6.24 20.78 3.99
CA PRO A 18 -6.09 19.31 4.07
C PRO A 18 -7.20 18.53 3.35
N GLU A 19 -8.21 19.26 2.85
CA GLU A 19 -9.31 18.77 2.03
C GLU A 19 -8.99 18.81 0.52
N PHE A 20 -7.86 19.39 0.08
CA PHE A 20 -7.49 19.47 -1.33
C PHE A 20 -7.25 18.08 -1.95
N ILE A 21 -6.56 17.18 -1.24
CA ILE A 21 -6.34 15.79 -1.68
C ILE A 21 -7.68 15.05 -1.83
N TRP A 22 -8.61 15.28 -0.90
CA TRP A 22 -9.93 14.68 -0.94
C TRP A 22 -10.81 15.27 -2.04
N ASN A 23 -10.73 16.58 -2.27
CA ASN A 23 -11.42 17.24 -3.36
C ASN A 23 -10.85 16.84 -4.73
N LEU A 24 -9.53 16.62 -4.84
CA LEU A 24 -8.88 16.13 -6.06
C LEU A 24 -9.27 14.68 -6.35
N PHE A 25 -9.35 13.83 -5.31
CA PHE A 25 -9.89 12.49 -5.42
C PHE A 25 -11.38 12.48 -5.81
N ASP A 26 -12.17 13.38 -5.22
CA ASP A 26 -13.58 13.54 -5.60
C ASP A 26 -13.74 14.03 -7.05
N PHE A 27 -12.88 14.95 -7.49
CA PHE A 27 -12.86 15.44 -8.87
C PHE A 27 -12.45 14.34 -9.85
N SER A 28 -11.43 13.53 -9.52
CA SER A 28 -11.00 12.43 -10.38
C SER A 28 -12.12 11.39 -10.54
N ILE A 29 -12.82 11.03 -9.47
CA ILE A 29 -13.98 10.13 -9.52
C ILE A 29 -15.09 10.68 -10.42
N VAL A 30 -15.43 11.96 -10.26
CA VAL A 30 -16.49 12.61 -11.06
C VAL A 30 -16.08 12.67 -12.53
N SER A 31 -14.83 13.01 -12.83
CA SER A 31 -14.33 13.03 -14.21
C SER A 31 -14.34 11.64 -14.85
N MET A 32 -14.00 10.59 -14.11
CA MET A 32 -14.00 9.22 -14.60
C MET A 32 -15.42 8.74 -14.94
N GLY A 33 -16.41 9.09 -14.10
CA GLY A 33 -17.82 8.83 -14.40
C GLY A 33 -18.36 9.65 -15.59
N LEU A 34 -17.86 10.87 -15.80
CA LEU A 34 -18.24 11.70 -16.95
C LEU A 34 -17.66 11.15 -18.27
N LEU A 35 -16.40 10.71 -18.23
CA LEU A 35 -15.73 10.05 -19.36
C LEU A 35 -16.42 8.74 -19.73
N ASP A 36 -16.85 7.95 -18.74
CA ASP A 36 -17.62 6.74 -18.94
C ASP A 36 -18.97 7.02 -19.63
N TYR A 37 -19.73 8.01 -19.13
CA TYR A 37 -20.99 8.43 -19.74
C TYR A 37 -20.79 8.88 -21.21
N GLY A 38 -19.75 9.69 -21.48
CA GLY A 38 -19.41 10.12 -22.83
C GLY A 38 -19.02 8.96 -23.75
N ALA A 39 -18.21 8.01 -23.26
CA ALA A 39 -17.80 6.83 -24.02
C ALA A 39 -19.00 5.94 -24.38
N SER A 40 -19.95 5.78 -23.46
CA SER A 40 -21.17 4.98 -23.68
C SER A 40 -22.09 5.54 -24.78
N MET A 41 -22.07 6.87 -24.98
CA MET A 41 -22.87 7.55 -26.02
C MET A 41 -22.24 7.46 -27.41
N ILE A 42 -20.91 7.35 -27.48
CA ILE A 42 -20.16 7.33 -28.75
C ILE A 42 -19.98 5.89 -29.26
N ALA A 43 -19.77 4.92 -28.37
CA ALA A 43 -19.52 3.52 -28.74
C ALA A 43 -20.27 2.54 -27.80
N PRO A 44 -21.57 2.30 -28.04
CA PRO A 44 -22.38 1.43 -27.18
C PRO A 44 -21.92 -0.05 -27.17
N SER A 45 -21.12 -0.49 -28.15
CA SER A 45 -20.62 -1.87 -28.27
C SER A 45 -19.28 -2.14 -27.59
N LEU A 46 -18.50 -1.10 -27.25
CA LEU A 46 -17.18 -1.26 -26.61
C LEU A 46 -17.26 -1.30 -25.08
N GLY A 47 -18.43 -1.05 -24.48
CA GLY A 47 -18.49 -0.60 -23.09
C GLY A 47 -19.53 -1.18 -22.13
N SER A 48 -20.03 -2.39 -22.33
CA SER A 48 -21.05 -2.93 -21.42
C SER A 48 -20.49 -3.65 -20.19
N MET A 49 -19.40 -4.43 -20.30
CA MET A 49 -18.99 -5.33 -19.20
C MET A 49 -17.93 -4.75 -18.24
N SER A 50 -16.97 -3.96 -18.74
CA SER A 50 -15.97 -3.29 -17.89
C SER A 50 -16.58 -2.13 -17.09
N PHE A 51 -17.48 -1.38 -17.72
CA PHE A 51 -18.00 -0.11 -17.19
C PHE A 51 -19.07 -0.31 -16.12
N ALA A 52 -19.86 -1.38 -16.16
CA ALA A 52 -20.75 -1.74 -15.05
C ALA A 52 -19.96 -2.01 -13.75
N THR A 53 -18.76 -2.61 -13.86
CA THR A 53 -17.86 -2.86 -12.74
C THR A 53 -17.25 -1.56 -12.22
N VAL A 54 -16.80 -0.68 -13.13
CA VAL A 54 -16.27 0.65 -12.77
C VAL A 54 -17.35 1.51 -12.10
N PHE A 55 -18.58 1.53 -12.61
CA PHE A 55 -19.70 2.27 -12.00
C PHE A 55 -20.06 1.73 -10.61
N ARG A 56 -20.01 0.41 -10.41
CA ARG A 56 -20.15 -0.21 -9.08
C ARG A 56 -19.04 0.23 -8.14
N ILE A 57 -17.77 0.21 -8.60
CA ILE A 57 -16.62 0.68 -7.82
C ILE A 57 -16.74 2.17 -7.49
N ILE A 58 -17.14 3.02 -8.45
CA ILE A 58 -17.39 4.46 -8.21
C ILE A 58 -18.47 4.66 -7.16
N ARG A 59 -19.55 3.88 -7.20
CA ARG A 59 -20.63 3.91 -6.21
C ARG A 59 -20.13 3.51 -4.82
N LEU A 60 -19.19 2.56 -4.72
CA LEU A 60 -18.50 2.18 -3.48
C LEU A 60 -17.48 3.24 -3.04
N CYS A 61 -16.73 3.85 -3.96
CA CYS A 61 -15.78 4.92 -3.66
C CYS A 61 -16.47 6.16 -3.07
N ARG A 62 -17.76 6.39 -3.35
CA ARG A 62 -18.54 7.42 -2.65
C ARG A 62 -18.68 7.13 -1.15
N ILE A 63 -18.59 5.87 -0.70
CA ILE A 63 -18.53 5.48 0.72
C ILE A 63 -17.20 5.93 1.33
N LEU A 64 -16.13 6.09 0.55
CA LEU A 64 -14.87 6.69 1.02
C LEU A 64 -15.07 8.13 1.52
N ARG A 65 -16.10 8.84 1.03
CA ARG A 65 -16.49 10.16 1.58
C ARG A 65 -17.04 10.05 3.01
N MET A 66 -17.56 8.89 3.44
CA MET A 66 -17.92 8.68 4.84
C MET A 66 -16.69 8.56 5.74
N PHE A 67 -15.53 8.15 5.22
CA PHE A 67 -14.27 8.24 5.96
C PHE A 67 -13.87 9.70 6.22
N ARG A 68 -14.43 10.67 5.50
CA ARG A 68 -14.34 12.09 5.89
C ARG A 68 -15.04 12.35 7.22
N LEU A 69 -16.15 11.67 7.51
CA LEU A 69 -16.86 11.75 8.80
C LEU A 69 -15.98 11.29 9.96
N ILE A 70 -15.05 10.37 9.71
CA ILE A 70 -14.06 9.93 10.69
C ILE A 70 -13.12 11.07 11.11
N LYS A 71 -12.77 12.00 10.21
CA LYS A 71 -12.04 13.22 10.58
C LYS A 71 -12.84 14.15 11.49
N PHE A 72 -14.17 14.17 11.34
CA PHE A 72 -15.05 14.94 12.24
C PHE A 72 -15.16 14.28 13.62
N LEU A 73 -15.06 12.95 13.68
CA LEU A 73 -14.93 12.17 14.91
C LEU A 73 -13.48 12.25 15.44
N LYS A 74 -13.15 13.34 16.13
CA LYS A 74 -11.79 13.63 16.66
C LYS A 74 -11.10 12.42 17.31
N GLN A 75 -11.84 11.60 18.07
CA GLN A 75 -11.29 10.42 18.75
C GLN A 75 -10.84 9.32 17.78
N LEU A 76 -11.65 9.02 16.75
CA LEU A 76 -11.32 8.00 15.76
C LEU A 76 -10.20 8.47 14.81
N TYR A 77 -10.19 9.76 14.46
CA TYR A 77 -9.07 10.36 13.73
C TYR A 77 -7.76 10.24 14.50
N LEU A 78 -7.75 10.53 15.80
CA LEU A 78 -6.56 10.42 16.64
C LEU A 78 -6.04 8.96 16.68
N LEU A 79 -6.95 7.99 16.82
CA LEU A 79 -6.60 6.57 16.81
C LEU A 79 -6.01 6.14 15.46
N ALA A 80 -6.67 6.51 14.35
CA ALA A 80 -6.19 6.20 13.01
C ALA A 80 -4.85 6.87 12.71
N TYR A 81 -4.66 8.12 13.15
CA TYR A 81 -3.38 8.82 13.04
C TYR A 81 -2.28 8.08 13.80
N GLY A 82 -2.53 7.70 15.07
CA GLY A 82 -1.58 6.90 15.85
C GLY A 82 -1.27 5.54 15.21
N PHE A 83 -2.26 4.89 14.59
CA PHE A 83 -2.03 3.66 13.84
C PHE A 83 -1.13 3.86 12.63
N VAL A 84 -1.31 4.96 11.87
CA VAL A 84 -0.44 5.28 10.73
C VAL A 84 0.99 5.57 11.19
N GLU A 85 1.17 6.34 12.25
CA GLU A 85 2.50 6.60 12.83
C GLU A 85 3.16 5.29 13.29
N ALA A 86 2.41 4.39 13.94
CA ALA A 86 2.90 3.06 14.32
C ALA A 86 3.23 2.21 13.09
N ALA A 87 2.43 2.26 12.03
CA ALA A 87 2.69 1.53 10.78
C ALA A 87 3.95 2.04 10.08
N LEU A 88 4.21 3.36 10.09
CA LEU A 88 5.45 3.94 9.56
C LEU A 88 6.66 3.50 10.40
N ALA A 89 6.56 3.49 11.72
CA ALA A 89 7.62 2.97 12.58
C ALA A 89 7.89 1.49 12.32
N MET A 90 6.83 0.68 12.22
CA MET A 90 6.92 -0.74 11.87
C MET A 90 7.58 -0.94 10.49
N PHE A 91 7.26 -0.11 9.50
CA PHE A 91 7.89 -0.17 8.18
C PHE A 91 9.42 -0.02 8.26
N TRP A 92 9.92 0.95 9.04
CA TRP A 92 11.35 1.13 9.25
C TRP A 92 11.99 -0.07 9.96
N VAL A 93 11.32 -0.63 10.97
CA VAL A 93 11.79 -1.83 11.67
C VAL A 93 11.83 -3.02 10.72
N THR A 94 10.78 -3.25 9.93
CA THR A 94 10.72 -4.33 8.94
C THR A 94 11.83 -4.18 7.90
N LEU A 95 12.06 -2.97 7.38
CA LEU A 95 13.14 -2.68 6.43
C LEU A 95 14.50 -3.07 7.01
N LEU A 96 14.77 -2.67 8.26
CA LEU A 96 16.01 -3.01 8.96
C LEU A 96 16.14 -4.53 9.18
N MET A 97 15.07 -5.20 9.59
CA MET A 97 15.04 -6.65 9.75
C MET A 97 15.31 -7.37 8.43
N THR A 98 14.71 -6.92 7.32
CA THR A 98 14.99 -7.48 5.99
C THR A 98 16.46 -7.30 5.60
N PHE A 99 17.07 -6.15 5.92
CA PHE A 99 18.49 -5.91 5.67
C PHE A 99 19.39 -6.87 6.45
N VAL A 100 19.10 -7.10 7.74
CA VAL A 100 19.84 -8.08 8.57
C VAL A 100 19.69 -9.50 8.00
N LEU A 101 18.46 -9.93 7.69
CA LEU A 101 18.20 -11.23 7.09
C LEU A 101 18.92 -11.40 5.75
N TYR A 102 19.02 -10.34 4.94
CA TYR A 102 19.73 -10.36 3.67
C TYR A 102 21.23 -10.62 3.84
N VAL A 103 21.89 -9.90 4.76
CA VAL A 103 23.32 -10.10 5.04
C VAL A 103 23.57 -11.52 5.56
N CYS A 104 22.78 -11.98 6.54
CA CYS A 104 22.89 -13.34 7.06
C CYS A 104 22.59 -14.40 5.99
N GLY A 105 21.59 -14.16 5.14
CA GLY A 105 21.23 -15.04 4.03
C GLY A 105 22.34 -15.17 2.99
N ILE A 106 23.08 -14.09 2.68
CA ILE A 106 24.29 -14.17 1.84
C ILE A 106 25.34 -15.05 2.50
N VAL A 107 25.64 -14.82 3.78
CA VAL A 107 26.66 -15.59 4.50
C VAL A 107 26.30 -17.08 4.49
N LEU A 108 25.08 -17.44 4.84
CA LEU A 108 24.63 -18.84 4.85
C LEU A 108 24.59 -19.46 3.46
N ALA A 109 24.14 -18.74 2.43
CA ALA A 109 24.16 -19.25 1.06
C ALA A 109 25.59 -19.45 0.53
N ARG A 110 26.55 -18.64 0.98
CA ARG A 110 27.98 -18.81 0.61
C ARG A 110 28.63 -19.96 1.36
N LEU A 111 28.29 -20.16 2.63
CA LEU A 111 28.85 -21.22 3.47
C LEU A 111 28.23 -22.60 3.17
N TYR A 112 26.91 -22.66 3.09
CA TYR A 112 26.14 -23.91 3.02
C TYR A 112 25.48 -24.16 1.66
N GLY A 113 25.48 -23.19 0.73
CA GLY A 113 24.87 -23.37 -0.59
C GLY A 113 25.70 -24.22 -1.57
N HIS A 114 26.98 -24.47 -1.28
CA HIS A 114 27.90 -25.23 -2.16
C HIS A 114 28.64 -26.36 -1.42
N VAL A 115 27.98 -27.00 -0.46
CA VAL A 115 28.53 -28.16 0.25
C VAL A 115 28.79 -29.30 -0.76
N PRO A 116 29.91 -30.04 -0.69
CA PRO A 116 30.15 -31.20 -1.56
C PRO A 116 29.03 -32.25 -1.41
N GLY A 117 28.65 -32.90 -2.51
CA GLY A 117 27.54 -33.87 -2.54
C GLY A 117 27.77 -35.19 -1.79
N ASP A 118 28.86 -35.30 -1.04
CA ASP A 118 29.23 -36.49 -0.25
C ASP A 118 28.69 -36.40 1.20
N ASP A 119 28.20 -35.22 1.61
CA ASP A 119 27.58 -35.05 2.93
C ASP A 119 26.11 -35.54 2.92
N PRO A 120 25.68 -36.34 3.93
CA PRO A 120 24.31 -36.85 4.03
C PRO A 120 23.27 -35.71 4.14
N ASP A 121 23.68 -34.55 4.65
CA ASP A 121 22.83 -33.37 4.84
C ASP A 121 22.79 -32.44 3.62
N HIS A 122 23.50 -32.78 2.54
CA HIS A 122 23.62 -31.94 1.33
C HIS A 122 22.25 -31.58 0.73
N GLN A 123 21.30 -32.51 0.69
CA GLN A 123 19.96 -32.28 0.13
C GLN A 123 19.14 -31.30 0.99
N PHE A 124 19.30 -31.36 2.32
CA PHE A 124 18.62 -30.44 3.24
C PHE A 124 19.24 -29.03 3.18
N LEU A 125 20.57 -28.95 3.22
CA LEU A 125 21.30 -27.68 3.18
C LEU A 125 21.17 -26.96 1.84
N SER A 126 21.20 -27.67 0.72
CA SER A 126 20.97 -27.07 -0.61
C SER A 126 19.52 -26.59 -0.80
N SER A 127 18.55 -27.27 -0.21
CA SER A 127 17.13 -26.85 -0.27
C SER A 127 16.88 -25.57 0.54
N ARG A 128 17.43 -25.47 1.76
CA ARG A 128 17.21 -24.33 2.66
C ARG A 128 18.17 -23.17 2.39
N PHE A 129 19.44 -23.46 2.12
CA PHE A 129 20.52 -22.47 1.95
C PHE A 129 21.09 -22.38 0.52
N GLY A 130 20.46 -23.00 -0.47
CA GLY A 130 20.97 -22.96 -1.87
C GLY A 130 20.91 -21.58 -2.53
N SER A 131 20.01 -20.70 -2.10
CA SER A 131 19.88 -19.34 -2.62
C SER A 131 19.71 -18.32 -1.51
N VAL A 132 20.02 -17.05 -1.80
CA VAL A 132 19.88 -15.96 -0.81
C VAL A 132 18.41 -15.79 -0.37
N PRO A 133 17.40 -15.77 -1.26
CA PRO A 133 16.00 -15.66 -0.84
C PRO A 133 15.52 -16.84 0.00
N THR A 134 15.91 -18.08 -0.35
CA THR A 134 15.53 -19.27 0.44
C THR A 134 16.20 -19.27 1.81
N SER A 135 17.45 -18.80 1.89
CA SER A 135 18.18 -18.63 3.16
C SER A 135 17.52 -17.57 4.04
N MET A 136 17.10 -16.45 3.45
CA MET A 136 16.37 -15.39 4.16
C MET A 136 15.03 -15.88 4.69
N LEU A 137 14.27 -16.65 3.90
CA LEU A 137 13.01 -17.25 4.33
C LEU A 137 13.21 -18.28 5.44
N THR A 138 14.24 -19.11 5.36
CA THR A 138 14.58 -20.09 6.40
C THR A 138 14.96 -19.38 7.71
N LEU A 139 15.74 -18.29 7.64
CA LEU A 139 16.06 -17.46 8.81
C LEU A 139 14.81 -16.78 9.38
N PHE A 140 13.93 -16.27 8.53
CA PHE A 140 12.66 -15.68 8.97
C PHE A 140 11.77 -16.72 9.66
N GLU A 141 11.67 -17.92 9.10
CA GLU A 141 10.95 -19.06 9.67
C GLU A 141 11.49 -19.38 11.07
N LEU A 142 12.81 -19.53 11.21
CA LEU A 142 13.51 -19.77 12.48
C LEU A 142 13.27 -18.67 13.53
N MET A 143 13.21 -17.40 13.09
CA MET A 143 12.93 -16.27 13.98
C MET A 143 11.47 -16.23 14.45
N SER A 144 10.52 -16.64 13.60
CA SER A 144 9.08 -16.64 13.92
C SER A 144 8.61 -17.88 14.67
N SER A 145 9.26 -19.02 14.42
CA SER A 145 8.92 -20.34 14.94
C SER A 145 10.22 -21.11 15.21
N PRO A 146 10.72 -21.12 16.45
CA PRO A 146 12.02 -21.74 16.78
C PRO A 146 12.00 -23.27 16.82
N ASP A 147 10.88 -23.93 16.51
CA ASP A 147 10.69 -25.38 16.64
C ASP A 147 11.14 -26.20 15.40
N LEU A 148 12.14 -25.72 14.65
CA LEU A 148 12.77 -26.42 13.51
C LEU A 148 14.04 -27.17 13.92
#